data_AF-A0A7Z9C9J0-F1
#
_entry.id   AF-A0A7Z9C9J0-F1
#
_cell.length_a   1.000
_cell.length_b   1.000
_cell.length_c   1.000
_cell.angle_alpha   90.00
_cell.angle_beta   90.00
_cell.angle_gamma   90.00
#
_symmetry.space_group_name_H-M   'P 1'
#
loop_
_entity.id
_entity.type
_entity.pdbx_description
1 polymer ?
#
loop_
_entity_poly.entity_id
_entity_poly.type
_entity_poly.pdbx_seq_one_letter_code
_entity_poly.pdbx_strand_id
1 'polypeptide(L)'
;MKKIITLILSLSYLQCDKFYDLEIHNNTDKTINIYFADGETYYPDTLLPEANKRLKEAKLNKTHYETSMVQWGKILKKLPKDTLSIFIFSSDTLNKYRWEEVRRDYKILRRYDLSIQDLELLDYKVYYPPTSAMSRMKMYPKYGR
;
A
#
# COMPACT_ATOMS: atom_id res chain seq x y z
N MET A 1 64.82 -9.38 -13.96
CA MET A 1 63.74 -8.41 -14.24
C MET A 1 62.41 -9.08 -13.94
N LYS A 2 61.82 -8.89 -12.76
CA LYS A 2 60.49 -9.44 -12.42
C LYS A 2 59.44 -8.36 -12.70
N LYS A 3 58.59 -8.57 -13.70
CA LYS A 3 57.45 -7.69 -14.00
C LYS A 3 56.37 -7.96 -12.95
N ILE A 4 56.12 -6.98 -12.08
CA ILE A 4 54.98 -7.00 -11.16
C ILE A 4 53.76 -6.59 -11.99
N ILE A 5 52.88 -7.54 -12.28
CA ILE A 5 51.56 -7.26 -12.85
C ILE A 5 50.67 -6.86 -11.68
N THR A 6 50.36 -5.57 -11.58
CA THR A 6 49.39 -5.06 -10.61
C THR A 6 48.00 -5.31 -11.17
N LEU A 7 47.32 -6.33 -10.65
CA LEU A 7 45.93 -6.63 -10.95
C LEU A 7 45.05 -5.56 -10.29
N ILE A 8 44.57 -4.59 -11.07
CA ILE A 8 43.58 -3.61 -10.61
C ILE A 8 42.24 -4.35 -10.54
N LEU A 9 41.88 -4.81 -9.34
CA LEU A 9 40.54 -5.32 -9.05
C LEU A 9 39.59 -4.10 -9.03
N SER A 10 38.98 -3.79 -10.17
CA SER A 10 37.88 -2.82 -10.22
C SER A 10 36.69 -3.42 -9.46
N LEU A 11 36.56 -3.03 -8.19
CA LEU A 11 35.33 -3.21 -7.42
C LEU A 11 34.26 -2.31 -8.06
N SER A 12 33.60 -2.80 -9.11
CA SER A 12 32.36 -2.19 -9.57
C SER A 12 31.37 -2.33 -8.43
N TYR A 13 30.99 -1.19 -7.85
CA TYR A 13 29.97 -1.06 -6.83
C TYR A 13 28.76 -1.91 -7.21
N LEU A 14 28.51 -2.98 -6.45
CA LEU A 14 27.20 -3.63 -6.42
C LEU A 14 26.25 -2.59 -5.81
N GLN A 15 25.66 -1.77 -6.68
CA GLN A 15 24.59 -0.87 -6.29
C GLN A 15 23.39 -1.78 -6.00
N CYS A 16 23.27 -2.19 -4.74
CA CYS A 16 22.18 -3.01 -4.28
C CYS A 16 20.88 -2.22 -4.51
N ASP A 17 19.97 -2.77 -5.30
CA ASP A 17 18.65 -2.17 -5.49
C ASP A 17 17.97 -2.04 -4.13
N LYS A 18 17.65 -0.80 -3.75
CA LYS A 18 17.01 -0.52 -2.47
C LYS A 18 15.50 -0.57 -2.64
N PHE A 19 14.87 -1.48 -1.91
CA PHE A 19 13.42 -1.64 -1.87
C PHE A 19 12.83 -1.01 -0.61
N TYR A 20 11.61 -0.51 -0.74
CA TYR A 20 10.83 0.15 0.29
C TYR A 20 9.47 -0.50 0.37
N ASP A 21 9.27 -1.35 1.38
CA ASP A 21 8.04 -2.08 1.55
C ASP A 21 7.01 -1.28 2.36
N LEU A 22 5.77 -1.32 1.91
CA LEU A 22 4.59 -0.97 2.70
C LEU A 22 3.83 -2.25 2.99
N GLU A 23 3.72 -2.58 4.28
CA GLU A 23 3.13 -3.83 4.73
C GLU A 23 1.67 -3.64 5.07
N ILE A 24 0.80 -4.47 4.47
CA ILE A 24 -0.62 -4.57 4.84
C ILE A 24 -0.85 -5.90 5.56
N HIS A 25 -1.05 -5.83 6.86
CA HIS A 25 -1.29 -6.98 7.73
C HIS A 25 -2.79 -7.30 7.78
N ASN A 26 -3.20 -8.38 7.12
CA ASN A 26 -4.55 -8.89 7.25
C ASN A 26 -4.64 -9.80 8.48
N ASN A 27 -5.14 -9.27 9.59
CA ASN A 27 -5.34 -9.98 10.86
C ASN A 27 -6.76 -10.54 11.00
N THR A 28 -7.47 -10.72 9.88
CA THR A 28 -8.77 -11.40 9.86
C THR A 28 -8.64 -12.85 9.42
N ASP A 29 -9.70 -13.61 9.67
CA ASP A 29 -9.91 -14.97 9.18
C ASP A 29 -10.45 -15.01 7.74
N LYS A 30 -10.48 -13.87 7.04
CA LYS A 30 -10.98 -13.75 5.66
C LYS A 30 -9.93 -13.19 4.73
N THR A 31 -9.95 -13.60 3.47
CA THR A 31 -9.16 -12.94 2.43
C THR A 31 -9.75 -11.56 2.15
N ILE A 32 -8.85 -10.58 1.98
CA ILE A 32 -9.20 -9.22 1.58
C ILE A 32 -8.49 -8.87 0.29
N ASN A 33 -9.06 -7.94 -0.46
CA ASN A 33 -8.40 -7.30 -1.58
C ASN A 33 -8.08 -5.85 -1.24
N ILE A 34 -6.95 -5.36 -1.76
CA ILE A 34 -6.36 -4.06 -1.45
C ILE A 34 -6.22 -3.27 -2.74
N TYR A 35 -6.55 -1.98 -2.71
CA TYR A 35 -6.27 -1.05 -3.79
C TYR A 35 -5.51 0.16 -3.24
N PHE A 36 -4.36 0.46 -3.83
CA PHE A 36 -3.55 1.64 -3.53
C PHE A 36 -3.86 2.74 -4.54
N ALA A 37 -4.32 3.90 -4.05
CA ALA A 37 -4.63 5.08 -4.85
C ALA A 37 -3.40 5.98 -4.98
N ASP A 38 -2.35 5.43 -5.57
CA ASP A 38 -1.04 6.05 -5.84
C ASP A 38 -0.82 6.32 -7.34
N GLY A 39 -1.90 6.28 -8.15
CA GLY A 39 -1.86 6.31 -9.61
C GLY A 39 -3.17 6.84 -10.21
N GLU A 40 -3.83 6.09 -11.10
CA GLU A 40 -5.04 6.52 -11.84
C GLU A 40 -6.16 7.14 -11.00
N THR A 41 -6.21 6.85 -9.70
CA THR A 41 -7.09 7.49 -8.74
C THR A 41 -6.24 8.12 -7.65
N TYR A 42 -6.52 9.39 -7.36
CA TYR A 42 -5.77 10.18 -6.40
C TYR A 42 -6.73 10.80 -5.37
N TYR A 43 -6.36 10.76 -4.10
CA TYR A 43 -6.99 11.60 -3.08
C TYR A 43 -6.92 13.09 -3.52
N PRO A 44 -7.90 13.97 -3.25
CA PRO A 44 -9.12 13.76 -2.48
C PRO A 44 -10.26 13.09 -3.25
N ASP A 45 -10.03 12.62 -4.48
CA ASP A 45 -11.05 11.85 -5.17
C ASP A 45 -11.24 10.50 -4.45
N THR A 46 -12.36 10.40 -3.74
CA THR A 46 -12.73 9.19 -3.02
C THR A 46 -13.39 8.17 -3.95
N LEU A 47 -13.62 8.52 -5.21
CA LEU A 47 -14.21 7.62 -6.19
C LEU A 47 -13.21 6.50 -6.49
N LEU A 48 -13.68 5.27 -6.43
CA LEU A 48 -12.91 4.12 -6.90
C LEU A 48 -12.68 4.22 -8.42
N PRO A 49 -11.58 3.68 -8.96
CA PRO A 49 -11.26 3.74 -10.40
C PRO A 49 -12.31 3.04 -11.26
N GLU A 50 -12.38 3.37 -12.54
CA GLU A 50 -13.29 2.72 -13.48
C GLU A 50 -13.05 1.23 -13.65
N ALA A 51 -11.79 0.81 -13.62
CA ALA A 51 -11.40 -0.58 -13.73
C ALA A 51 -10.74 -1.08 -12.43
N ASN A 52 -10.92 -2.35 -12.12
CA ASN A 52 -10.39 -3.01 -10.92
C ASN A 52 -9.03 -3.70 -11.13
N LYS A 53 -8.26 -3.30 -12.15
CA LYS A 53 -7.04 -4.00 -12.61
C LYS A 53 -5.90 -4.04 -11.59
N ARG A 54 -5.90 -3.15 -10.58
CA ARG A 54 -4.82 -3.01 -9.60
C ARG A 54 -5.13 -3.65 -8.24
N LEU A 55 -6.24 -4.39 -8.12
CA LEU A 55 -6.55 -5.09 -6.87
C LEU A 55 -5.46 -6.12 -6.55
N LYS A 56 -4.99 -6.08 -5.30
CA LYS A 56 -4.03 -7.01 -4.74
C LYS A 56 -4.70 -7.88 -3.69
N GLU A 57 -4.42 -9.17 -3.66
CA GLU A 57 -4.97 -10.07 -2.65
C GLU A 57 -4.05 -10.10 -1.40
N ALA A 58 -4.66 -10.07 -0.22
CA ALA A 58 -4.03 -10.43 1.05
C ALA A 58 -4.82 -11.56 1.70
N LYS A 59 -4.21 -12.75 1.77
CA LYS A 59 -4.80 -13.92 2.41
C LYS A 59 -5.04 -13.69 3.91
N LEU A 60 -5.98 -14.43 4.47
CA LEU A 60 -6.26 -14.43 5.92
C LEU A 60 -4.98 -14.63 6.75
N ASN A 61 -4.83 -13.89 7.85
CA ASN A 61 -3.67 -13.95 8.75
C ASN A 61 -2.31 -13.88 8.01
N LYS A 62 -2.24 -13.10 6.92
CA LYS A 62 -1.02 -12.88 6.13
C LYS A 62 -0.78 -11.40 5.87
N THR A 63 0.49 -11.10 5.62
CA THR A 63 0.95 -9.77 5.22
C THR A 63 1.06 -9.72 3.70
N HIS A 64 0.54 -8.64 3.11
CA HIS A 64 0.81 -8.25 1.73
C HIS A 64 1.89 -7.16 1.74
N TYR A 65 2.85 -7.27 0.83
CA TYR A 65 3.95 -6.33 0.68
C TYR A 65 3.74 -5.56 -0.62
N GLU A 66 3.51 -4.25 -0.53
CA GLU A 66 3.58 -3.36 -1.68
C GLU A 66 5.01 -2.81 -1.74
N THR A 67 5.83 -3.46 -2.56
CA THR A 67 7.26 -3.16 -2.69
C THR A 67 7.50 -2.10 -3.75
N SER A 68 8.26 -1.07 -3.39
CA SER A 68 8.66 0.00 -4.30
C SER A 68 10.18 0.18 -4.36
N MET A 69 10.70 0.47 -5.56
CA MET A 69 12.10 0.94 -5.73
C MET A 69 12.27 2.44 -5.39
N VAL A 70 11.15 3.15 -5.20
CA VAL A 70 11.11 4.57 -4.86
C VAL A 70 10.57 4.73 -3.44
N GLN A 71 11.25 5.53 -2.62
CA GLN A 71 10.77 5.87 -1.27
C GLN A 71 9.33 6.34 -1.29
N TRP A 72 8.50 5.77 -0.40
CA TRP A 72 7.10 6.15 -0.25
C TRP A 72 6.90 7.65 -0.06
N GLY A 73 7.74 8.33 0.72
CA GLY A 73 7.67 9.79 0.84
C GLY A 73 7.83 10.56 -0.49
N LYS A 74 8.58 10.03 -1.46
CA LYS A 74 8.67 10.62 -2.81
C LYS A 74 7.45 10.29 -3.67
N ILE A 75 6.82 9.14 -3.46
CA ILE A 75 5.57 8.76 -4.12
C ILE A 75 4.44 9.65 -3.60
N LEU A 76 4.28 9.74 -2.28
CA LEU A 76 3.23 10.53 -1.62
C LEU A 76 3.31 12.00 -2.01
N LYS A 77 4.50 12.59 -2.16
CA LYS A 77 4.68 13.97 -2.65
C LYS A 77 4.12 14.26 -4.04
N LYS A 78 3.87 13.22 -4.84
CA LYS A 78 3.22 13.34 -6.16
C LYS A 78 1.72 13.15 -6.07
N LEU A 79 1.22 12.62 -4.95
CA LEU A 79 -0.20 12.48 -4.69
C LEU A 79 -0.75 13.82 -4.21
N PRO A 80 -2.01 14.17 -4.55
CA PRO A 80 -2.57 15.40 -4.07
C PRO A 80 -2.71 15.35 -2.55
N LYS A 81 -2.34 16.47 -1.90
CA LYS A 81 -2.30 16.63 -0.44
C LYS A 81 -1.38 15.63 0.28
N ASP A 82 -0.36 15.10 -0.40
CA ASP A 82 0.67 14.24 0.19
C ASP A 82 0.10 13.00 0.93
N THR A 83 -1.05 12.50 0.47
CA THR A 83 -1.84 11.48 1.17
C THR A 83 -2.12 10.28 0.27
N LEU A 84 -1.82 9.07 0.76
CA LEU A 84 -2.13 7.80 0.10
C LEU A 84 -3.46 7.26 0.62
N SER A 85 -4.42 7.07 -0.27
CA SER A 85 -5.64 6.32 0.05
C SER A 85 -5.44 4.82 -0.22
N ILE A 86 -5.72 3.98 0.77
CA ILE A 86 -5.65 2.52 0.71
C ILE A 86 -7.05 1.98 0.96
N PHE A 87 -7.62 1.30 -0.03
CA PHE A 87 -8.96 0.74 0.06
C PHE A 87 -8.88 -0.75 0.30
N ILE A 88 -9.66 -1.23 1.27
CA ILE A 88 -9.76 -2.62 1.65
C ILE A 88 -11.16 -3.13 1.30
N PHE A 89 -11.22 -4.28 0.65
CA PHE A 89 -12.43 -4.93 0.18
C PHE A 89 -12.51 -6.36 0.72
N SER A 90 -13.71 -6.85 0.93
CA SER A 90 -13.95 -8.28 1.13
C SER A 90 -13.83 -8.97 -0.22
N SER A 91 -13.06 -10.05 -0.29
CA SER A 91 -12.99 -10.88 -1.51
C SER A 91 -14.37 -11.47 -1.86
N ASP A 92 -15.18 -11.86 -0.87
CA ASP A 92 -16.55 -12.32 -1.08
C ASP A 92 -17.44 -11.24 -1.72
N THR A 93 -17.27 -9.98 -1.31
CA THR A 93 -18.02 -8.86 -1.90
C THR A 93 -17.65 -8.66 -3.35
N LEU A 94 -16.35 -8.74 -3.69
CA LEU A 94 -15.87 -8.60 -5.05
C LEU A 94 -16.25 -9.77 -5.96
N ASN A 95 -16.44 -10.97 -5.39
CA ASN A 95 -16.93 -12.13 -6.12
C ASN A 95 -18.45 -12.09 -6.34
N LYS A 96 -19.19 -11.40 -5.47
CA LYS A 96 -20.66 -11.34 -5.51
C LYS A 96 -21.20 -10.23 -6.41
N TYR A 97 -20.55 -9.06 -6.40
CA TYR A 97 -21.06 -7.86 -7.08
C TYR A 97 -20.15 -7.47 -8.23
N ARG A 98 -20.73 -6.90 -9.28
CA ARG A 98 -19.94 -6.30 -10.37
C ARG A 98 -19.17 -5.08 -9.85
N TRP A 99 -18.04 -4.77 -10.48
CA TRP A 99 -17.23 -3.63 -10.06
C TRP A 99 -18.00 -2.32 -10.08
N GLU A 100 -18.87 -2.11 -11.08
CA GLU A 100 -19.72 -0.90 -11.16
C GLU A 100 -20.62 -0.76 -9.92
N GLU A 101 -21.14 -1.87 -9.39
CA GLU A 101 -21.98 -1.88 -8.19
C GLU A 101 -21.16 -1.65 -6.92
N VAL A 102 -19.95 -2.20 -6.86
CA VAL A 102 -18.99 -1.95 -5.78
C VAL A 102 -18.64 -0.47 -5.70
N ARG A 103 -18.40 0.18 -6.84
CA ARG A 103 -18.13 1.63 -6.93
C ARG A 103 -19.34 2.46 -6.53
N ARG A 104 -20.49 2.22 -7.18
CA ARG A 104 -21.72 3.00 -7.00
C ARG A 104 -22.20 2.96 -5.56
N ASP A 105 -22.20 1.78 -4.94
CA ASP A 105 -22.71 1.58 -3.59
C ASP A 105 -21.58 1.63 -2.54
N TYR A 106 -20.36 1.98 -2.95
CA TYR A 106 -19.18 2.15 -2.13
C TYR A 106 -18.91 0.96 -1.18
N LYS A 107 -18.97 -0.28 -1.72
CA LYS A 107 -18.90 -1.54 -0.97
C LYS A 107 -17.48 -1.91 -0.51
N ILE A 108 -16.87 -1.02 0.26
CA ILE A 108 -15.56 -1.21 0.88
C ILE A 108 -15.69 -1.64 2.34
N LEU A 109 -14.69 -2.36 2.85
CA LEU A 109 -14.56 -2.65 4.28
C LEU A 109 -13.95 -1.48 5.04
N ARG A 110 -12.92 -0.85 4.43
CA ARG A 110 -12.19 0.26 5.03
C ARG A 110 -11.46 1.06 3.94
N ARG A 111 -11.33 2.37 4.15
CA ARG A 111 -10.36 3.22 3.46
C ARG A 111 -9.48 3.88 4.50
N TYR A 112 -8.17 3.77 4.35
CA TYR A 112 -7.20 4.57 5.10
C TYR A 112 -6.71 5.71 4.22
N ASP A 113 -6.65 6.92 4.75
CA ASP A 113 -6.07 8.09 4.07
C ASP A 113 -4.83 8.50 4.88
N LEU A 114 -3.65 8.01 4.47
CA LEU A 114 -2.43 8.09 5.27
C LEU A 114 -1.43 9.09 4.67
N SER A 115 -0.99 10.04 5.48
CA SER A 115 0.16 10.90 5.16
C SER A 115 1.48 10.15 5.32
N ILE A 116 2.59 10.74 4.88
CA ILE A 116 3.91 10.16 5.12
C ILE A 116 4.22 10.07 6.63
N GLN A 117 3.78 11.03 7.43
CA GLN A 117 3.94 11.00 8.89
C GLN A 117 3.15 9.86 9.53
N ASP A 118 1.96 9.55 9.01
CA ASP A 118 1.18 8.40 9.46
C ASP A 118 1.91 7.09 9.15
N LEU A 119 2.48 6.97 7.94
CA LEU A 119 3.25 5.79 7.54
C LEU A 119 4.52 5.62 8.40
N GLU A 120 5.25 6.71 8.66
CA GLU A 120 6.43 6.69 9.53
C GLU A 120 6.08 6.31 10.98
N LEU A 121 4.97 6.83 11.51
CA LEU A 121 4.47 6.48 12.84
C LEU A 121 4.11 4.99 12.95
N LEU A 122 3.65 4.39 11.85
CA LEU A 122 3.33 2.97 11.78
C LEU A 122 4.53 2.07 11.43
N ASP A 123 5.73 2.63 11.25
CA ASP A 123 6.88 1.87 10.72
C ASP A 123 6.51 1.13 9.42
N TYR A 124 5.73 1.81 8.56
CA TYR A 124 5.20 1.29 7.29
C TYR A 124 4.39 0.00 7.42
N LYS A 125 3.80 -0.27 8.60
CA LYS A 125 2.94 -1.44 8.89
C LYS A 125 1.49 -1.02 9.12
N VAL A 126 0.66 -1.20 8.11
CA VAL A 126 -0.77 -0.89 8.15
C VAL A 126 -1.56 -2.16 8.46
N TYR A 127 -2.44 -2.09 9.45
CA TYR A 127 -3.21 -3.25 9.89
C TYR A 127 -4.66 -3.18 9.42
N TYR A 128 -5.20 -4.33 9.01
CA TYR A 128 -6.63 -4.53 8.84
C TYR A 128 -7.08 -5.76 9.65
N PRO A 129 -8.02 -5.62 10.60
CA PRO A 129 -8.70 -4.39 11.02
C PRO A 129 -7.73 -3.40 11.68
N PRO A 130 -8.07 -2.10 11.77
CA PRO A 130 -7.18 -1.10 12.34
C PRO A 130 -6.92 -1.36 13.83
N THR A 131 -5.70 -1.13 14.28
CA THR A 131 -5.33 -1.22 15.71
C THR A 131 -5.68 0.07 16.44
N SER A 132 -5.62 0.07 17.78
CA SER A 132 -5.83 1.27 18.60
C SER A 132 -4.83 2.40 18.29
N ALA A 133 -3.60 2.06 17.88
CA ALA A 133 -2.60 3.02 17.44
C ALA A 133 -3.06 3.82 16.20
N MET A 134 -3.87 3.20 15.35
CA MET A 134 -4.44 3.84 14.15
C MET A 134 -5.71 4.66 14.44
N SER A 135 -6.19 4.73 15.68
CA SER A 135 -7.48 5.35 16.04
C SER A 135 -7.62 6.83 15.64
N ARG A 136 -6.50 7.56 15.58
CA ARG A 136 -6.44 8.98 15.19
C ARG A 136 -6.20 9.19 13.69
N MET A 137 -5.87 8.13 12.94
CA MET A 137 -5.61 8.23 11.51
C MET A 137 -6.91 8.42 10.74
N LYS A 138 -6.83 9.15 9.63
CA LYS A 138 -7.99 9.39 8.80
C LYS A 138 -8.40 8.08 8.12
N MET A 139 -9.64 7.67 8.37
CA MET A 139 -10.19 6.46 7.78
C MET A 139 -11.71 6.52 7.64
N TYR A 140 -12.24 5.69 6.75
CA TYR A 140 -13.67 5.48 6.57
C TYR A 140 -14.01 3.97 6.52
N PRO A 141 -14.99 3.49 7.32
CA PRO A 141 -15.60 4.18 8.45
C PRO A 141 -14.55 4.61 9.50
N LYS A 142 -14.94 5.50 10.44
CA LYS A 142 -14.05 5.89 11.54
C LYS A 142 -13.69 4.67 12.40
N TYR A 143 -12.56 4.75 13.09
CA TYR A 143 -12.16 3.73 14.06
C TYR A 143 -13.28 3.44 15.08
N GLY A 144 -13.48 2.16 15.42
CA GLY A 144 -14.56 1.72 16.31
C GLY A 144 -15.95 1.70 15.69
N ARG A 145 -16.07 1.86 14.36
CA ARG A 145 -17.30 1.69 13.58
C ARG A 145 -17.13 0.67 12.47
#